data_AF-A0A1M7ZQ64-F1
#
_entry.id   AF-A0A1M7ZQ64-F1
#
_cell.length_a   1.000
_cell.length_b   1.000
_cell.length_c   1.000
_cell.angle_alpha   90.00
_cell.angle_beta   90.00
_cell.angle_gamma   90.00
#
_symmetry.space_group_name_H-M   'P 1'
#
loop_
_entity.id
_entity.type
_entity.pdbx_description
1 polymer ?
#
loop_
_entity_poly.entity_id
_entity_poly.type
_entity_poly.pdbx_seq_one_letter_code
_entity_poly.pdbx_strand_id
1 'polypeptide(L)'
;MLSRIRIFATAVVALSILPVVLTWAQSAPSPRLEAQNQANALFERFRVKCGKDHVAAIDVTAPQRAGFTETLGPAATGIAQGHTIYIAYADIRLDGRETTTDIDRRNGISWRVTMTYSAAAVRQISVGSDGTEGAWSSWQTGGPVYAVTLMLKDGNWSSSVDEMPLLAGLGRYARLRRPACAELPSG
;
A
#
# COMPACT_ATOMS: atom_id res chain seq x y z
N MET A 1 44.25 10.60 -86.54
CA MET A 1 44.75 11.66 -85.62
C MET A 1 44.09 11.46 -84.26
N LEU A 2 44.91 11.36 -83.21
CA LEU A 2 44.53 11.05 -81.83
C LEU A 2 43.71 12.17 -81.14
N SER A 3 42.65 11.80 -80.43
CA SER A 3 42.03 12.54 -79.30
C SER A 3 40.72 11.83 -78.93
N ARG A 4 40.31 11.56 -77.68
CA ARG A 4 40.76 11.92 -76.34
C ARG A 4 40.17 10.88 -75.39
N ILE A 5 40.97 10.42 -74.44
CA ILE A 5 40.55 9.69 -73.24
C ILE A 5 39.75 10.64 -72.34
N ARG A 6 38.62 10.19 -71.81
CA ARG A 6 38.05 10.68 -70.54
C ARG A 6 37.53 9.49 -69.73
N ILE A 7 38.10 9.37 -68.54
CA ILE A 7 37.77 8.44 -67.46
C ILE A 7 36.61 9.04 -66.63
N PHE A 8 35.98 8.18 -65.82
CA PHE A 8 35.18 8.42 -64.61
C PHE A 8 33.67 8.22 -64.74
N ALA A 9 33.19 7.08 -64.24
CA ALA A 9 31.98 6.99 -63.43
C ALA A 9 32.07 5.74 -62.53
N THR A 10 32.55 5.95 -61.31
CA THR A 10 32.45 5.03 -60.17
C THR A 10 30.97 4.86 -59.80
N ALA A 11 30.42 3.67 -59.97
CA ALA A 11 29.10 3.33 -59.43
C ALA A 11 29.24 2.94 -57.95
N VAL A 12 29.01 3.91 -57.06
CA VAL A 12 28.84 3.64 -55.63
C VAL A 12 27.42 3.11 -55.43
N VAL A 13 27.30 1.82 -55.14
CA VAL A 13 26.07 1.18 -54.69
C VAL A 13 25.80 1.69 -53.27
N ALA A 14 24.95 2.71 -53.13
CA ALA A 14 24.43 3.14 -51.84
C ALA A 14 23.36 2.14 -51.39
N LEU A 15 23.75 1.20 -50.53
CA LEU A 15 22.87 0.27 -49.85
C LEU A 15 22.11 1.05 -48.76
N SER A 16 20.89 1.47 -49.07
CA SER A 16 19.99 2.13 -48.12
C SER A 16 19.50 1.13 -47.08
N ILE A 17 20.26 0.93 -46.00
CA ILE A 17 19.81 0.21 -44.81
C ILE A 17 18.78 1.09 -44.11
N LEU A 18 17.49 0.82 -44.35
CA LEU A 18 16.41 1.39 -43.55
C LEU A 18 16.56 0.88 -42.10
N PRO A 19 16.69 1.75 -41.09
CA PRO A 19 16.56 1.32 -39.71
C PRO A 19 15.08 1.01 -39.48
N VAL A 20 14.75 -0.28 -39.41
CA VAL A 20 13.48 -0.74 -38.84
C VAL A 20 13.54 -0.39 -37.35
N VAL A 21 13.02 0.78 -37.00
CA VAL A 21 12.75 1.13 -35.61
C VAL A 21 11.55 0.28 -35.21
N LEU A 22 11.82 -0.89 -34.64
CA LEU A 22 10.86 -1.65 -33.85
C LEU A 22 10.54 -0.81 -32.61
N THR A 23 9.60 0.13 -32.74
CA THR A 23 8.89 0.68 -31.58
C THR A 23 8.07 -0.47 -31.01
N TRP A 24 8.63 -1.12 -30.00
CA TRP A 24 7.87 -2.03 -29.14
C TRP A 24 6.74 -1.21 -28.54
N ALA A 25 5.53 -1.36 -29.08
CA ALA A 25 4.33 -0.80 -28.49
C ALA A 25 4.15 -1.50 -27.13
N GLN A 26 4.67 -0.88 -26.07
CA GLN A 26 4.33 -1.26 -24.71
C GLN A 26 2.83 -1.01 -24.56
N SER A 27 2.04 -2.07 -24.70
CA SER A 27 0.62 -2.04 -24.38
C SER A 27 0.49 -1.59 -22.93
N ALA A 28 -0.22 -0.48 -22.70
CA ALA A 28 -0.47 0.01 -21.36
C ALA A 28 -1.03 -1.13 -20.48
N PRO A 29 -0.60 -1.25 -19.20
CA PRO A 29 -1.10 -2.28 -18.32
C PRO A 29 -2.63 -2.20 -18.22
N SER A 30 -3.29 -3.36 -18.11
CA SER A 30 -4.74 -3.37 -17.92
C SER A 30 -5.13 -2.54 -16.67
N PRO A 31 -6.25 -1.82 -16.67
CA PRO A 31 -6.71 -1.04 -15.51
C PRO A 31 -6.78 -1.88 -14.23
N ARG A 32 -7.12 -3.17 -14.37
CA ARG A 32 -7.15 -4.12 -13.25
C ARG A 32 -5.77 -4.35 -12.63
N LEU A 33 -4.75 -4.57 -13.45
CA LEU A 33 -3.38 -4.78 -12.97
C LEU A 33 -2.83 -3.50 -12.33
N GLU A 34 -3.05 -2.35 -12.95
CA GLU A 34 -2.62 -1.08 -12.39
C GLU A 34 -3.29 -0.79 -11.05
N ALA A 35 -4.59 -1.04 -10.94
CA ALA A 35 -5.32 -0.89 -9.70
C ALA A 35 -4.84 -1.85 -8.60
N GLN A 36 -4.52 -3.10 -8.96
CA GLN A 36 -3.93 -4.04 -8.00
C GLN A 36 -2.57 -3.54 -7.50
N ASN A 37 -1.72 -3.02 -8.38
CA ASN A 37 -0.43 -2.44 -7.99
C ASN A 37 -0.60 -1.23 -7.06
N GLN A 38 -1.54 -0.34 -7.37
CA GLN A 38 -1.86 0.82 -6.52
C GLN A 38 -2.42 0.36 -5.16
N ALA A 39 -3.32 -0.62 -5.15
CA ALA A 39 -3.87 -1.18 -3.92
C ALA A 39 -2.78 -1.81 -3.06
N ASN A 40 -1.85 -2.58 -3.65
CA ASN A 40 -0.73 -3.18 -2.93
C ASN A 40 0.17 -2.11 -2.33
N ALA A 41 0.51 -1.06 -3.09
CA ALA A 41 1.33 0.04 -2.61
C ALA A 41 0.68 0.79 -1.43
N LEU A 42 -0.65 0.95 -1.46
CA LEU A 42 -1.41 1.57 -0.37
C LEU A 42 -1.48 0.67 0.86
N PHE A 43 -1.73 -0.63 0.67
CA PHE A 43 -1.78 -1.62 1.76
C PHE A 43 -0.42 -1.73 2.47
N GLU A 44 0.66 -1.84 1.70
CA GLU A 44 2.03 -1.97 2.20
C GLU A 44 2.61 -0.66 2.76
N ARG A 45 1.93 0.48 2.60
CA ARG A 45 2.38 1.75 3.19
C ARG A 45 2.58 1.63 4.70
N PHE A 46 1.69 0.90 5.37
CA PHE A 46 1.70 0.73 6.83
C PHE A 46 1.89 -0.71 7.28
N ARG A 47 2.01 -1.65 6.33
CA ARG A 47 2.16 -3.07 6.60
C ARG A 47 3.46 -3.57 5.99
N VAL A 48 4.15 -4.42 6.72
CA VAL A 48 5.37 -5.09 6.25
C VAL A 48 5.15 -6.59 6.29
N LYS A 49 5.68 -7.32 5.31
CA LYS A 49 5.70 -8.77 5.35
C LYS A 49 6.91 -9.25 6.13
N CYS A 50 6.68 -9.92 7.26
CA CYS A 50 7.72 -10.50 8.11
C CYS A 50 7.55 -12.01 8.13
N GLY A 51 8.36 -12.71 7.33
CA GLY A 51 8.18 -14.14 7.08
C GLY A 51 6.88 -14.41 6.31
N LYS A 52 5.93 -15.12 6.94
CA LYS A 52 4.64 -15.48 6.35
C LYS A 52 3.54 -14.44 6.61
N ASP A 53 3.71 -13.62 7.63
CA ASP A 53 2.67 -12.73 8.13
C ASP A 53 2.86 -11.30 7.62
N HIS A 54 1.75 -10.59 7.42
CA HIS A 54 1.79 -9.13 7.31
C HIS A 54 1.64 -8.53 8.70
N VAL A 55 2.39 -7.48 9.00
CA VAL A 55 2.39 -6.85 10.32
C VAL A 55 2.23 -5.35 10.20
N ALA A 56 1.38 -4.79 11.05
CA ALA A 56 1.25 -3.35 11.26
C ALA A 56 1.49 -3.02 12.73
N ALA A 57 1.91 -1.79 13.01
CA ALA A 57 2.02 -1.26 14.36
C ALA A 57 1.06 -0.08 14.54
N ILE A 58 0.41 -0.04 15.70
CA ILE A 58 -0.46 1.05 16.11
C ILE A 58 0.18 1.68 17.34
N ASP A 59 0.68 2.90 17.18
CA ASP A 59 1.19 3.68 18.30
C ASP A 59 0.01 4.35 18.99
N VAL A 60 -0.27 3.92 20.22
CA VAL A 60 -1.31 4.47 21.06
C VAL A 60 -0.71 5.52 21.99
N THR A 61 -1.11 6.77 21.81
CA THR A 61 -0.72 7.88 22.68
C THR A 61 -1.74 8.01 23.81
N ALA A 62 -1.26 8.07 25.04
CA ALA A 62 -2.15 8.30 26.18
C ALA A 62 -2.84 9.68 26.04
N PRO A 63 -4.14 9.79 26.36
CA PRO A 63 -4.80 11.08 26.37
C PRO A 63 -4.11 12.01 27.37
N GLN A 64 -3.68 13.18 26.91
CA GLN A 64 -3.23 14.24 27.81
C GLN A 64 -4.39 14.57 28.76
N ARG A 65 -4.19 14.38 30.07
CA ARG A 65 -5.13 14.85 31.08
C ARG A 65 -5.12 16.38 31.07
N ALA A 66 -5.99 17.00 30.28
CA ALA A 66 -6.30 18.42 30.41
C ALA A 66 -7.11 18.59 31.71
N GLY A 67 -6.55 19.36 32.64
CA GLY A 67 -6.99 19.43 34.03
C GLY A 67 -8.34 20.12 34.25
N PHE A 68 -9.07 19.60 35.23
CA PHE A 68 -9.74 20.40 36.26
C PHE A 68 -9.41 19.95 37.69
N THR A 69 -8.53 18.95 37.85
CA THR A 69 -8.10 18.49 39.17
C THR A 69 -6.60 18.21 39.12
N GLU A 70 -5.84 19.10 39.73
CA GLU A 70 -4.49 18.79 40.20
C GLU A 70 -4.64 17.58 41.15
N THR A 71 -3.99 16.47 40.83
CA THR A 71 -4.04 15.28 41.68
C THR A 71 -3.39 15.64 43.03
N LEU A 72 -4.18 15.72 44.10
CA LEU A 72 -3.66 15.85 45.46
C LEU A 72 -2.95 14.55 45.84
N GLY A 73 -1.64 14.51 45.59
CA GLY A 73 -0.76 13.40 45.92
C GLY A 73 0.32 13.16 44.85
N PRO A 74 1.43 12.49 45.19
CA PRO A 74 2.41 12.10 44.18
C PRO A 74 1.70 11.24 43.13
N ALA A 75 1.77 11.68 41.86
CA ALA A 75 1.26 10.88 40.75
C ALA A 75 1.91 9.50 40.82
N ALA A 76 1.10 8.43 40.77
CA ALA A 76 1.68 7.09 40.74
C ALA A 76 2.59 6.99 39.50
N THR A 77 3.85 6.69 39.74
CA THR A 77 4.82 6.38 38.69
C THR A 77 4.26 5.24 37.86
N GLY A 78 3.87 5.52 36.60
CA GLY A 78 3.26 4.54 35.68
C GLY A 78 1.90 4.92 35.10
N ILE A 79 1.32 6.08 35.46
CA ILE A 79 0.00 6.49 34.92
C ILE A 79 0.14 7.11 33.52
N ALA A 80 -0.41 6.39 32.53
CA ALA A 80 -0.67 6.78 31.14
C ALA A 80 0.59 7.01 30.27
N GLN A 81 1.45 6.01 30.18
CA GLN A 81 2.43 5.98 29.10
C GLN A 81 1.80 5.37 27.84
N GLY A 82 2.22 5.85 26.66
CA GLY A 82 1.78 5.28 25.40
C GLY A 82 2.21 3.80 25.27
N HIS A 83 1.61 3.08 24.34
CA HIS A 83 2.00 1.71 24.03
C HIS A 83 1.89 1.47 22.52
N THR A 84 2.61 0.47 22.03
CA THR A 84 2.51 0.02 20.64
C THR A 84 1.74 -1.29 20.61
N ILE A 85 0.73 -1.36 19.76
CA ILE A 85 0.05 -2.63 19.45
C ILE A 85 0.58 -3.12 18.11
N TYR A 86 1.23 -4.28 18.09
CA TYR A 86 1.55 -4.98 16.85
C TYR A 86 0.40 -5.91 16.50
N ILE A 87 -0.02 -5.89 15.24
CA ILE A 87 -1.06 -6.77 14.71
C ILE A 87 -0.46 -7.58 13.57
N ALA A 88 -0.48 -8.90 13.73
CA ALA A 88 -0.05 -9.85 12.71
C ALA A 88 -1.27 -10.44 12.00
N TYR A 89 -1.21 -10.46 10.68
CA TYR A 89 -2.22 -11.01 9.78
C TYR A 89 -1.64 -12.21 9.02
N ALA A 90 -2.25 -13.38 9.19
CA ALA A 90 -1.90 -14.59 8.47
C ALA A 90 -2.76 -14.75 7.20
N ASP A 91 -2.14 -15.31 6.16
CA ASP A 91 -2.77 -15.70 4.89
C ASP A 91 -3.66 -14.61 4.27
N ILE A 92 -3.08 -13.42 4.08
CA ILE A 92 -3.76 -12.30 3.41
C ILE A 92 -4.16 -12.70 1.98
N ARG A 93 -5.44 -12.49 1.67
CA ARG A 93 -6.03 -12.63 0.34
C ARG A 93 -6.52 -11.29 -0.17
N LEU A 94 -6.43 -11.08 -1.47
CA LEU A 94 -6.91 -9.89 -2.15
C LEU A 94 -8.05 -10.26 -3.10
N ASP A 95 -9.22 -9.69 -2.85
CA ASP A 95 -10.38 -9.83 -3.71
C ASP A 95 -10.69 -8.48 -4.38
N GLY A 96 -10.97 -8.51 -5.68
CA GLY A 96 -11.22 -7.29 -6.47
C GLY A 96 -12.55 -7.35 -7.20
N ARG A 97 -13.49 -6.47 -6.82
CA ARG A 97 -14.81 -6.35 -7.44
C ARG A 97 -14.89 -5.07 -8.24
N GLU A 98 -15.04 -5.21 -9.56
CA GLU A 98 -15.34 -4.07 -10.42
C GLU A 98 -16.76 -3.57 -10.13
N THR A 99 -16.91 -2.26 -9.96
CA THR A 99 -18.16 -1.60 -9.58
C THR A 99 -18.52 -0.47 -10.55
N THR A 100 -17.85 -0.40 -11.71
CA THR A 100 -18.15 0.58 -12.76
C THR A 100 -19.59 0.43 -13.27
N THR A 101 -20.39 1.49 -13.15
CA THR A 101 -21.76 1.53 -13.69
C THR A 101 -21.84 2.35 -14.99
N ASP A 102 -22.94 2.25 -15.73
CA ASP A 102 -23.18 3.10 -16.90
C ASP A 102 -23.33 4.58 -16.54
N ILE A 103 -23.81 4.88 -15.33
CA ILE A 103 -23.87 6.25 -14.81
C ILE A 103 -22.45 6.79 -14.60
N ASP A 104 -21.55 5.98 -14.03
CA ASP A 104 -20.15 6.37 -13.83
C ASP A 104 -19.47 6.70 -15.16
N ARG A 105 -19.70 5.89 -16.20
CA ARG A 105 -19.15 6.14 -17.54
C ARG A 105 -19.62 7.47 -18.13
N ARG A 106 -20.91 7.80 -17.97
CA ARG A 106 -21.45 9.10 -18.40
C ARG A 106 -20.85 10.29 -17.64
N ASN A 107 -20.32 10.06 -16.44
CA ASN A 107 -19.68 11.06 -15.59
C ASN A 107 -18.14 11.09 -15.74
N GLY A 108 -17.58 10.47 -16.79
CA GLY A 108 -16.15 10.47 -17.10
C GLY A 108 -15.33 9.41 -16.35
N ILE A 109 -15.96 8.53 -15.58
CA ILE A 109 -15.29 7.44 -14.88
C ILE A 109 -15.23 6.24 -15.81
N SER A 110 -14.04 5.96 -16.33
CA SER A 110 -13.83 4.83 -17.24
C SER A 110 -13.76 3.50 -16.49
N TRP A 111 -13.34 3.53 -15.21
CA TRP A 111 -13.17 2.31 -14.43
C TRP A 111 -13.23 2.56 -12.92
N ARG A 112 -13.91 1.69 -12.19
CA ARG A 112 -13.97 1.71 -10.72
C ARG A 112 -13.92 0.28 -10.16
N VAL A 113 -13.10 0.07 -9.14
CA VAL A 113 -12.98 -1.21 -8.44
C VAL A 113 -12.91 -0.99 -6.94
N THR A 114 -13.42 -1.93 -6.17
CA THR A 114 -13.11 -2.06 -4.75
C THR A 114 -12.24 -3.29 -4.56
N MET A 115 -11.04 -3.07 -4.02
CA MET A 115 -10.07 -4.10 -3.66
C MET A 115 -10.12 -4.31 -2.15
N THR A 116 -10.38 -5.53 -1.70
CA THR A 116 -10.51 -5.89 -0.28
C THR A 116 -9.46 -6.91 0.10
N TYR A 117 -8.69 -6.60 1.13
CA TYR A 117 -7.73 -7.50 1.77
C TYR A 117 -8.39 -8.18 2.95
N SER A 118 -8.36 -9.50 2.96
CA SER A 118 -8.90 -10.31 4.04
C SER A 118 -7.82 -11.20 4.63
N ALA A 119 -7.71 -11.22 5.96
CA ALA A 119 -6.83 -12.13 6.69
C ALA A 119 -7.59 -13.40 7.08
N ALA A 120 -6.97 -14.57 6.96
CA ALA A 120 -7.56 -15.80 7.49
C ALA A 120 -7.56 -15.81 9.02
N ALA A 121 -6.47 -15.32 9.62
CA ALA A 121 -6.32 -15.20 11.06
C ALA A 121 -5.56 -13.92 11.45
N VAL A 122 -5.83 -13.44 12.67
CA VAL A 122 -5.19 -12.27 13.27
C VAL A 122 -4.76 -12.57 14.71
N ARG A 123 -3.63 -12.01 15.12
CA ARG A 123 -3.20 -11.94 16.52
C ARG A 123 -2.54 -10.60 16.81
N GLN A 124 -2.45 -10.25 18.08
CA GLN A 124 -1.85 -8.98 18.52
C GLN A 124 -1.00 -9.13 19.77
N ILE A 125 -0.08 -8.19 19.96
CA ILE A 125 0.70 -8.02 21.19
C ILE A 125 0.78 -6.53 21.51
N SER A 126 0.71 -6.19 22.80
CA SER A 126 0.93 -4.83 23.29
C SER A 126 2.32 -4.73 23.89
N VAL A 127 3.05 -3.66 23.54
CA VAL A 127 4.37 -3.34 24.10
C VAL A 127 4.29 -1.96 24.72
N GLY A 128 4.56 -1.86 26.02
CA GLY A 128 4.61 -0.60 26.76
C GLY A 128 5.73 0.30 26.24
N SER A 129 5.62 1.61 26.43
CA SER A 129 6.70 2.55 26.08
C SER A 129 8.00 2.34 26.86
N ASP A 130 7.94 1.65 27.99
CA ASP A 130 9.08 1.19 28.79
C ASP A 130 9.74 -0.07 28.21
N GLY A 131 9.22 -0.61 27.11
CA GLY A 131 9.67 -1.85 26.49
C GLY A 131 9.06 -3.10 27.12
N THR A 132 8.16 -2.97 28.09
CA THR A 132 7.49 -4.14 28.69
C THR A 132 6.58 -4.80 27.66
N GLU A 133 6.93 -6.04 27.27
CA GLU A 133 6.18 -6.81 26.30
C GLU A 133 5.05 -7.62 26.98
N GLY A 134 3.86 -7.58 26.39
CA GLY A 134 2.79 -8.52 26.71
C GLY A 134 3.02 -9.90 26.09
N ALA A 135 2.00 -10.75 26.14
CA ALA A 135 1.98 -11.99 25.37
C ALA A 135 1.25 -11.76 24.04
N TRP A 136 1.69 -12.45 22.98
CA TRP A 136 0.89 -12.58 21.77
C TRP A 136 -0.45 -13.23 22.12
N SER A 137 -1.54 -12.63 21.63
CA SER A 137 -2.85 -13.28 21.68
C SER A 137 -2.81 -14.59 20.88
N SER A 138 -3.68 -15.53 21.21
CA SER A 138 -3.94 -16.66 20.33
C SER A 138 -4.40 -16.16 18.95
N TRP A 139 -4.12 -16.94 17.91
CA TRP A 139 -4.71 -16.69 16.60
C TRP A 139 -6.23 -16.76 16.69
N GLN A 140 -6.88 -15.73 16.19
CA GLN A 140 -8.33 -15.64 16.06
C GLN A 140 -8.71 -15.57 14.59
N THR A 141 -9.92 -16.00 14.24
CA THR A 141 -10.44 -15.84 12.88
C THR A 141 -10.39 -14.38 12.47
N GLY A 142 -9.86 -14.13 11.27
CA GLY A 142 -9.77 -12.81 10.69
C GLY A 142 -11.03 -12.41 9.93
N GLY A 143 -10.82 -11.63 8.86
CA GLY A 143 -11.86 -11.06 8.02
C GLY A 143 -11.29 -9.94 7.16
N PRO A 144 -12.13 -9.08 6.58
CA PRO A 144 -11.69 -7.88 5.87
C PRO A 144 -10.89 -6.97 6.81
N VAL A 145 -9.65 -6.64 6.43
CA VAL A 145 -8.73 -5.79 7.22
C VAL A 145 -8.38 -4.50 6.52
N TYR A 146 -8.59 -4.40 5.21
CA TYR A 146 -8.31 -3.19 4.46
C TYR A 146 -9.12 -3.20 3.18
N ALA A 147 -9.74 -2.09 2.82
CA ALA A 147 -10.37 -1.94 1.53
C ALA A 147 -9.92 -0.63 0.89
N VAL A 148 -9.76 -0.65 -0.42
CA VAL A 148 -9.50 0.55 -1.21
C VAL A 148 -10.38 0.55 -2.44
N THR A 149 -11.11 1.64 -2.61
CA THR A 149 -11.83 1.93 -3.84
C THR A 149 -10.94 2.77 -4.73
N LEU A 150 -10.66 2.26 -5.93
CA LEU A 150 -9.85 2.93 -6.95
C LEU A 150 -10.75 3.33 -8.11
N MET A 151 -10.56 4.55 -8.59
CA MET A 151 -11.37 5.14 -9.64
C MET A 151 -10.47 5.83 -10.67
N LEU A 152 -10.58 5.38 -11.92
CA LEU A 152 -9.97 6.02 -13.08
C LEU A 152 -10.98 6.95 -13.72
N LYS A 153 -10.73 8.25 -13.63
CA LYS A 153 -11.58 9.31 -14.18
C LYS A 153 -10.75 10.21 -15.08
N ASP A 154 -11.17 10.39 -16.33
CA ASP A 154 -10.49 11.24 -17.31
C ASP A 154 -8.97 10.93 -17.44
N GLY A 155 -8.61 9.64 -17.33
CA GLY A 155 -7.21 9.17 -17.37
C GLY A 155 -6.44 9.30 -16.05
N ASN A 156 -7.03 9.85 -14.99
CA ASN A 156 -6.39 10.03 -13.70
C ASN A 156 -6.94 9.06 -12.65
N TRP A 157 -6.03 8.42 -11.90
CA TRP A 157 -6.39 7.56 -10.79
C TRP A 157 -6.66 8.37 -9.52
N SER A 158 -7.68 7.94 -8.79
CA SER A 158 -7.99 8.40 -7.44
C SER A 158 -8.28 7.20 -6.56
N SER A 159 -8.02 7.34 -5.26
CA SER A 159 -8.22 6.29 -4.28
C SER A 159 -9.00 6.81 -3.07
N SER A 160 -9.85 5.95 -2.53
CA SER A 160 -10.52 6.15 -1.26
C SER A 160 -10.28 4.90 -0.42
N VAL A 161 -9.65 5.08 0.73
CA VAL A 161 -9.25 4.00 1.62
C VAL A 161 -10.28 3.87 2.73
N ASP A 162 -10.70 2.64 2.97
CA ASP A 162 -11.47 2.25 4.15
C ASP A 162 -10.60 1.30 4.97
N GLU A 163 -10.10 1.81 6.10
CA GLU A 163 -9.14 1.13 6.96
C GLU A 163 -9.81 0.63 8.25
N MET A 164 -9.25 -0.44 8.84
CA MET A 164 -9.84 -1.21 9.95
C MET A 164 -10.68 -0.39 10.95
N PRO A 165 -11.84 -0.91 11.37
CA PRO A 165 -12.65 -0.33 12.44
C PRO A 165 -11.87 -0.07 13.75
N LEU A 166 -10.79 -0.84 13.99
CA LEU A 166 -9.93 -0.71 15.17
C LEU A 166 -9.27 0.68 15.27
N LEU A 167 -8.81 1.24 14.15
CA LEU A 167 -8.25 2.61 14.13
C LEU A 167 -9.34 3.66 14.30
N ALA A 168 -10.51 3.43 13.69
CA ALA A 168 -11.66 4.32 13.83
C ALA A 168 -12.11 4.44 15.29
N GLY A 169 -12.06 3.34 16.06
CA GLY A 169 -12.40 3.33 17.49
C GLY A 169 -11.41 4.05 18.40
N LEU A 170 -10.11 4.04 18.05
CA LEU A 170 -9.06 4.72 18.83
C LEU A 170 -8.91 6.21 18.45
N GLY A 171 -9.40 6.61 17.28
CA GLY A 171 -9.49 7.99 16.84
C GLY A 171 -8.14 8.72 16.89
N ARG A 172 -8.12 9.92 17.47
CA ARG A 172 -6.91 10.77 17.55
C ARG A 172 -5.78 10.22 18.42
N TYR A 173 -6.03 9.15 19.18
CA TYR A 173 -5.06 8.59 20.13
C TYR A 173 -4.28 7.42 19.55
N ALA A 174 -4.57 7.00 18.32
CA ALA A 174 -3.85 5.95 17.64
C ALA A 174 -3.32 6.43 16.30
N ARG A 175 -2.10 6.00 15.98
CA ARG A 175 -1.51 6.20 14.66
C ARG A 175 -0.99 4.88 14.12
N LEU A 176 -1.47 4.52 12.94
CA LEU A 176 -0.91 3.39 12.22
C LEU A 176 0.46 3.77 11.66
N ARG A 177 1.44 2.86 11.79
CA ARG A 177 2.73 2.96 11.15
C ARG A 177 3.20 1.61 10.62
N ARG A 178 4.15 1.66 9.70
CA ARG A 178 4.88 0.48 9.22
C ARG A 178 5.98 0.11 10.22
N PRO A 179 5.95 -1.07 10.86
CA PRO A 179 7.04 -1.51 11.72
C PRO A 179 8.20 -2.05 10.89
N ALA A 180 9.36 -2.21 11.53
CA ALA A 180 10.44 -3.03 10.99
C ALA A 180 10.29 -4.48 11.48
N CYS A 181 10.67 -5.48 10.68
CA CYS A 181 10.57 -6.88 11.14
C CYS A 181 11.45 -7.18 12.36
N ALA A 182 12.56 -6.45 12.54
CA ALA A 182 13.44 -6.57 13.71
C ALA A 182 12.84 -5.96 14.99
N GLU A 183 11.77 -5.18 14.86
CA GLU A 183 11.06 -4.54 15.97
C GLU A 183 10.01 -5.46 16.60
N LEU A 184 9.66 -6.55 15.92
CA LEU A 184 8.58 -7.42 16.34
C LEU A 184 9.02 -8.26 17.54
N PRO A 185 8.23 -8.28 18.63
CA PRO A 185 8.47 -9.17 19.75
C PRO A 185 8.55 -10.63 19.27
N SER A 186 9.51 -11.38 19.79
CA SER A 186 9.66 -12.79 19.46
C SER A 186 8.44 -13.59 19.94
N GLY A 187 7.75 -14.27 19.02
CA GLY A 187 6.63 -15.18 19.34
C GLY A 187 5.69 -15.44 18.18
#